data_AF-A0A966F8Y6-F1
#
_entry.id   AF-A0A966F8Y6-F1
#
_cell.length_a   1.000
_cell.length_b   1.000
_cell.length_c   1.000
_cell.angle_alpha   90.00
_cell.angle_beta   90.00
_cell.angle_gamma   90.00
#
_symmetry.space_group_name_H-M   'P 1'
#
loop_
_entity.id
_entity.type
_entity.pdbx_description
1 polymer ?
#
loop_
_entity_poly.entity_id
_entity_poly.type
_entity_poly.pdbx_seq_one_letter_code
_entity_poly.pdbx_strand_id
1 'polypeptide(L)'
;MDGLIHVVRCFENVNVPHPSGNVDPARDVSAMDTELLLNDLIAVERKLERLTEERKKGGADKILNERQTALFQRLHETLSSETPLRLSTISTEEDKLLSGFGLLTR
;
A
#
# COMPACT_ATOMS: atom_id res chain seq x y z
N MET A 1 7.54 -6.85 -4.96
CA MET A 1 7.37 -8.08 -4.17
C MET A 1 7.13 -9.20 -5.16
N ASP A 2 7.83 -10.33 -5.05
CA ASP A 2 7.66 -11.44 -6.00
C ASP A 2 6.43 -12.32 -5.68
N GLY A 3 5.80 -12.11 -4.51
CA GLY A 3 4.52 -12.68 -4.09
C GLY A 3 4.35 -12.70 -2.56
N LEU A 4 3.11 -12.82 -2.08
CA LEU A 4 2.76 -13.00 -0.67
C LEU A 4 1.86 -14.23 -0.52
N ILE A 5 2.22 -15.13 0.40
CA ILE A 5 1.35 -16.25 0.80
C ILE A 5 0.82 -15.96 2.20
N HIS A 6 -0.46 -15.63 2.29
CA HIS A 6 -1.15 -15.41 3.56
C HIS A 6 -1.78 -16.73 4.05
N VAL A 7 -1.21 -17.31 5.10
CA VAL A 7 -1.73 -18.54 5.73
C VAL A 7 -2.73 -18.17 6.82
N VAL A 8 -3.95 -18.69 6.72
CA VAL A 8 -5.07 -18.35 7.60
C VAL A 8 -5.51 -19.58 8.38
N ARG A 9 -5.78 -19.41 9.68
CA ARG A 9 -6.23 -20.49 10.54
C ARG A 9 -7.71 -20.81 10.28
N CYS A 10 -8.01 -22.04 9.87
CA CYS A 10 -9.38 -22.53 9.65
C CYS A 10 -9.74 -23.72 10.57
N PHE A 11 -9.13 -23.81 11.75
CA PHE A 11 -9.38 -24.89 12.72
C PHE A 11 -9.32 -24.39 14.16
N GLU A 12 -10.13 -25.01 15.02
CA GLU A 12 -10.12 -24.73 16.46
C GLU A 12 -9.10 -25.59 17.20
N ASN A 13 -8.53 -25.06 18.29
CA ASN A 13 -7.65 -25.79 19.20
C ASN A 13 -7.74 -25.17 20.59
N VAL A 14 -8.27 -25.92 21.56
CA VAL A 14 -8.47 -25.46 22.94
C VAL A 14 -7.14 -25.14 23.65
N ASN A 15 -6.07 -25.84 23.29
CA ASN A 15 -4.74 -25.61 23.86
C ASN A 15 -4.05 -24.38 23.27
N VAL A 16 -4.56 -23.85 22.14
CA VAL A 16 -4.01 -22.67 21.45
C VAL A 16 -5.19 -21.75 21.08
N PRO A 17 -5.71 -20.97 22.05
CA PRO A 17 -6.83 -20.08 21.80
C PRO A 17 -6.48 -19.02 20.75
N HIS A 18 -7.48 -18.61 19.97
CA HIS A 18 -7.31 -17.56 18.97
C HIS A 18 -7.18 -16.19 19.67
N PRO A 19 -6.28 -15.28 19.26
CA PRO A 19 -6.13 -13.96 19.88
C PRO A 19 -7.43 -13.16 19.96
N SER A 20 -8.29 -13.28 18.94
CA SER A 20 -9.61 -12.61 18.89
C SER A 20 -10.72 -13.38 19.61
N GLY A 21 -10.39 -14.41 20.38
CA GLY A 21 -11.34 -15.24 21.15
C GLY A 21 -12.03 -16.34 20.35
N ASN A 22 -12.24 -16.16 19.05
CA ASN A 22 -12.75 -17.19 18.13
C ASN A 22 -11.96 -17.21 16.81
N VAL A 23 -12.04 -18.34 16.10
CA VAL A 23 -11.46 -18.49 14.75
C VAL A 23 -12.48 -17.95 13.75
N ASP A 24 -12.07 -16.92 13.00
CA ASP A 24 -12.86 -16.35 11.90
C ASP A 24 -11.91 -16.02 10.75
N PRO A 25 -11.74 -16.94 9.78
CA PRO A 25 -10.79 -16.77 8.70
C PRO A 25 -11.05 -15.52 7.86
N ALA A 26 -12.32 -15.16 7.64
CA ALA A 26 -12.66 -14.02 6.79
C ALA A 26 -12.28 -12.70 7.46
N ARG A 27 -12.56 -12.58 8.76
CA ARG A 27 -12.11 -11.43 9.56
C ARG A 27 -10.60 -11.31 9.58
N ASP A 28 -9.90 -12.43 9.79
CA ASP A 28 -8.44 -12.41 9.92
C ASP A 28 -7.75 -12.05 8.59
N VAL A 29 -8.29 -12.50 7.45
CA VAL A 29 -7.89 -12.04 6.10
C VAL A 29 -8.11 -10.55 5.94
N SER A 30 -9.32 -10.07 6.24
CA SER A 30 -9.66 -8.66 6.09
C SER A 30 -8.77 -7.76 6.96
N ALA A 31 -8.47 -8.18 8.20
CA ALA A 31 -7.62 -7.43 9.10
C ALA A 31 -6.20 -7.26 8.53
N MET A 32 -5.59 -8.34 8.05
CA MET A 32 -4.27 -8.28 7.40
C MET A 32 -4.30 -7.39 6.15
N ASP A 33 -5.30 -7.56 5.27
CA ASP A 33 -5.42 -6.75 4.05
C ASP A 33 -5.54 -5.25 4.38
N THR A 34 -6.32 -4.90 5.42
CA THR A 34 -6.42 -3.52 5.91
C THR A 34 -5.07 -3.01 6.44
N GLU A 35 -4.32 -3.81 7.19
CA GLU A 35 -3.00 -3.42 7.69
C GLU A 35 -1.99 -3.15 6.56
N LEU A 36 -1.96 -4.01 5.54
CA LEU A 36 -1.10 -3.84 4.36
C LEU A 36 -1.48 -2.56 3.58
N LEU A 37 -2.78 -2.31 3.43
CA LEU A 37 -3.30 -1.11 2.77
C LEU A 37 -2.93 0.16 3.53
N LEU A 38 -3.08 0.16 4.85
CA LEU A 38 -2.68 1.29 5.69
C LEU A 38 -1.18 1.55 5.63
N ASN A 39 -0.36 0.50 5.57
CA ASN A 39 1.09 0.65 5.42
C ASN A 39 1.47 1.37 4.12
N ASP A 40 0.87 0.94 3.01
CA ASP A 40 1.08 1.56 1.71
C ASP A 40 0.56 3.00 1.67
N LEU A 41 -0.58 3.27 2.30
CA LEU A 41 -1.15 4.62 2.37
C LEU A 41 -0.18 5.58 3.08
N ILE A 42 0.35 5.18 4.23
CA ILE A 42 1.36 5.97 4.98
C ILE A 42 2.61 6.22 4.13
N ALA A 43 3.07 5.21 3.38
CA ALA A 43 4.22 5.35 2.50
C ALA A 43 3.97 6.36 1.36
N VAL A 44 2.76 6.31 0.78
CA VAL A 44 2.31 7.23 -0.28
C VAL A 44 2.19 8.66 0.25
N GLU A 45 1.55 8.87 1.40
CA GLU A 45 1.41 10.19 2.05
C GLU A 45 2.78 10.83 2.31
N ARG A 46 3.72 10.07 2.91
CA ARG A 46 5.09 10.54 3.16
C ARG A 46 5.82 10.96 1.89
N LYS A 47 5.58 10.28 0.77
CA LYS A 47 6.17 10.68 -0.52
C LYS A 47 5.53 11.94 -1.07
N LEU A 48 4.20 12.10 -0.97
CA LEU A 48 3.49 13.32 -1.36
C LEU A 48 3.99 14.54 -0.58
N GLU A 49 4.20 14.39 0.72
CA GLU A 49 4.79 15.45 1.56
C GLU A 49 6.19 15.85 1.05
N ARG A 50 7.07 14.87 0.80
CA ARG A 50 8.42 15.12 0.26
C ARG A 50 8.38 15.83 -1.09
N LEU A 51 7.53 15.38 -2.01
CA LEU A 51 7.35 16.01 -3.32
C LEU A 51 6.90 17.47 -3.20
N THR A 52 5.99 17.74 -2.25
CA THR A 52 5.51 19.08 -1.95
C THR A 52 6.66 19.99 -1.46
N GLU A 53 7.50 19.48 -0.57
CA GLU A 53 8.66 20.23 -0.05
C GLU A 53 9.75 20.46 -1.12
N GLU A 54 10.03 19.48 -1.97
CA GLU A 54 10.93 19.61 -3.12
C GLU A 54 10.46 20.71 -4.10
N ARG A 55 9.14 20.74 -4.37
CA ARG A 55 8.52 21.75 -5.23
C ARG A 55 8.67 23.16 -4.65
N LYS A 56 8.42 23.33 -3.35
CA LYS A 56 8.58 24.62 -2.65
C LYS A 56 10.03 25.13 -2.69
N LYS A 57 11.01 24.23 -2.58
CA LYS A 57 12.45 24.57 -2.61
C LYS A 57 12.98 24.87 -4.01
N GLY A 58 12.16 24.77 -5.05
CA GLY A 58 12.55 25.07 -6.43
C GLY A 58 13.48 24.01 -7.03
N GLY A 59 13.26 22.72 -6.69
CA GLY A 59 14.05 21.60 -7.19
C GLY A 59 14.25 21.59 -8.72
N ALA A 60 15.37 21.01 -9.15
CA ALA A 60 15.88 21.12 -10.52
C ALA A 60 14.98 20.46 -11.59
N ASP A 61 14.18 19.46 -11.22
CA ASP A 61 13.36 18.69 -12.17
C ASP A 61 11.86 18.79 -11.86
N LYS A 62 11.29 19.96 -12.18
CA LYS A 62 9.86 20.27 -11.93
C LYS A 62 8.93 19.31 -12.65
N ILE A 63 9.27 18.92 -13.89
CA ILE A 63 8.45 18.03 -14.71
C ILE A 63 8.39 16.64 -14.07
N LEU A 64 9.53 16.12 -13.61
CA LEU A 64 9.56 14.84 -12.91
C LEU A 64 8.77 14.88 -11.60
N ASN A 65 8.92 15.95 -10.82
CA ASN A 65 8.18 16.12 -9.56
C ASN A 65 6.66 16.17 -9.80
N GLU A 66 6.20 16.89 -10.82
CA GLU A 66 4.77 16.96 -11.19
C GLU A 66 4.23 15.59 -11.61
N ARG A 67 4.98 14.83 -12.42
CA ARG A 67 4.61 13.46 -12.82
C ARG A 67 4.53 12.51 -11.61
N GLN A 68 5.51 12.57 -10.71
CA GLN A 68 5.49 11.76 -9.49
C GLN A 68 4.33 12.17 -8.58
N THR A 69 4.03 13.46 -8.46
CA THR A 69 2.90 13.95 -7.65
C THR A 69 1.58 13.42 -8.19
N ALA A 70 1.36 13.50 -9.50
CA ALA A 70 0.15 12.98 -10.13
C ALA A 70 -0.02 11.46 -9.92
N LEU A 71 1.07 10.69 -10.07
CA LEU A 71 1.06 9.25 -9.80
C LEU A 71 0.69 8.96 -8.33
N PHE A 72 1.41 9.57 -7.38
CA PHE A 72 1.19 9.31 -5.96
C PHE A 72 -0.17 9.80 -5.47
N GLN A 73 -0.73 10.86 -6.07
CA GLN A 73 -2.10 11.30 -5.77
C GLN A 73 -3.13 10.25 -6.19
N ARG A 74 -2.97 9.65 -7.39
CA ARG A 74 -3.84 8.55 -7.84
C ARG A 74 -3.72 7.31 -6.96
N LEU A 75 -2.50 6.97 -6.52
CA LEU A 75 -2.28 5.86 -5.58
C LEU A 75 -2.94 6.14 -4.23
N HIS A 76 -2.81 7.37 -3.73
CA HIS A 76 -3.46 7.80 -2.50
C HIS A 76 -4.99 7.64 -2.60
N GLU A 77 -5.61 8.17 -3.66
CA GLU A 77 -7.06 8.03 -3.89
C GLU A 77 -7.51 6.56 -3.94
N THR A 78 -6.75 5.71 -4.61
CA THR A 78 -7.02 4.26 -4.65
C THR A 78 -7.02 3.67 -3.25
N LEU A 79 -5.95 3.91 -2.48
CA LEU A 79 -5.79 3.37 -1.13
C LEU A 79 -6.81 3.94 -0.15
N SER A 80 -7.12 5.24 -0.23
CA SER A 80 -8.17 5.88 0.58
C SER A 80 -9.57 5.32 0.30
N SER A 81 -9.79 4.73 -0.88
CA SER A 81 -11.02 4.02 -1.23
C SER A 81 -11.01 2.53 -0.83
N GLU A 82 -10.12 2.13 0.08
CA GLU A 82 -9.93 0.76 0.57
C GLU A 82 -9.62 -0.24 -0.56
N THR A 83 -9.07 0.26 -1.67
CA THR A 83 -8.73 -0.56 -2.84
C THR A 83 -7.23 -0.82 -2.88
N PRO A 84 -6.78 -2.09 -2.97
CA PRO A 84 -5.36 -2.42 -3.06
C PRO A 84 -4.79 -2.05 -4.43
N LEU A 85 -3.50 -1.66 -4.47
CA LEU A 85 -2.86 -1.14 -5.69
C LEU A 85 -2.74 -2.15 -6.84
N ARG A 86 -2.78 -3.45 -6.57
CA ARG A 86 -2.82 -4.53 -7.57
C ARG A 86 -4.01 -4.45 -8.53
N LEU A 87 -5.09 -3.75 -8.11
CA LEU A 87 -6.27 -3.52 -8.94
C LEU A 87 -6.17 -2.24 -9.77
N SER A 88 -5.15 -1.40 -9.53
CA SER A 88 -4.93 -0.17 -10.27
C SER A 88 -4.14 -0.41 -11.55
N THR A 89 -4.45 0.35 -12.59
CA THR A 89 -3.65 0.34 -13.81
C THR A 89 -2.35 1.13 -13.59
N ILE A 90 -1.22 0.43 -13.64
CA ILE A 90 0.12 1.01 -13.50
C ILE A 90 0.90 0.68 -14.77
N SER A 91 1.38 1.70 -15.47
CA SER A 91 2.21 1.56 -16.67
C SER A 91 3.62 1.07 -16.33
N THR A 92 4.35 0.55 -17.32
CA THR A 92 5.74 0.11 -17.15
C THR A 92 6.69 1.23 -16.74
N GLU A 93 6.38 2.48 -17.08
CA GLU A 93 7.16 3.64 -16.65
C GLU A 93 6.91 3.97 -15.18
N GLU A 94 5.65 3.97 -14.76
CA GLU A 94 5.25 4.17 -13.36
C GLU A 94 5.77 3.05 -12.47
N ASP A 95 5.77 1.80 -12.94
CA ASP A 95 6.32 0.66 -12.22
C ASP A 95 7.80 0.85 -11.85
N LYS A 96 8.60 1.36 -12.80
CA LYS A 96 10.02 1.70 -12.53
C LYS A 96 10.14 2.75 -11.44
N LEU A 97 9.26 3.75 -11.43
CA LEU A 97 9.24 4.79 -10.40
C LEU A 97 8.85 4.23 -9.02
N LEU A 98 8.04 3.18 -8.97
CA LEU A 98 7.55 2.57 -7.73
C LEU A 98 8.45 1.44 -7.19
N SER A 99 9.39 0.94 -7.99
CA SER A 99 10.26 -0.19 -7.63
C SER A 99 11.02 0.00 -6.30
N GLY A 100 11.38 1.23 -5.95
CA GLY A 100 12.11 1.54 -4.71
C GLY A 100 11.27 1.70 -3.45
N PHE A 101 9.94 1.62 -3.53
CA PHE A 101 9.04 1.92 -2.41
C PHE A 101 8.61 0.70 -1.60
N GLY A 102 8.72 -0.51 -2.16
CA GLY A 102 8.33 -1.73 -1.45
C GLY A 102 6.85 -1.82 -1.09
N LEU A 103 5.97 -1.17 -1.86
CA LEU A 103 4.53 -1.19 -1.64
C LEU A 103 3.98 -2.62 -1.70
N LEU A 104 3.20 -2.99 -0.68
CA LEU A 104 2.81 -4.36 -0.36
C LEU A 104 1.51 -4.79 -1.04
N THR A 105 0.64 -3.86 -1.39
CA THR A 105 -0.67 -4.13 -2.01
C THR A 105 -0.63 -4.15 -3.54
N ARG A 106 0.56 -4.04 -4.13
CA ARG A 106 0.81 -4.02 -5.58
C ARG A 106 0.70 -5.38 -6.25
#